data_AF-A0A3B8INM2-F1
#
_entry.id   AF-A0A3B8INM2-F1
#
_cell.length_a   1.000
_cell.length_b   1.000
_cell.length_c   1.000
_cell.angle_alpha   90.00
_cell.angle_beta   90.00
_cell.angle_gamma   90.00
#
_symmetry.space_group_name_H-M   'P 1'
#
loop_
_entity.id
_entity.type
_entity.pdbx_description
1 polymer ?
#
loop_
_entity_poly.entity_id
_entity_poly.type
_entity_poly.pdbx_seq_one_letter_code
_entity_poly.pdbx_strand_id
1 'polypeptide(L)'
;MWAGSMFAKQWESLQDQSLFLEDERLSSGFIDYPRDVDESGEESGLKYCRWDFRKCETRAEYAELIAAAAREQTAGVFFDNAQSVPCDNQNELSYMSREARAAFMQAQTQVYAEVFSELVNNNQYPILSTTNGFSDIGGLVPWENDCPEGEEVLLEALEGIPFARNNEFWMWNLGETAARQMRNSIRETERGIPIIVHMPYFPNDGGCLEGCLTLDGEEKTYAQDEFLEFGMAAFLVAMGPGSYFGFSDMQNDPEGAGWFDVSWDYHPQFDRIVTGNPVGEVQVSNSGMTFTRQFENGTVWVNCADGTYGLAL
;
A
#
# COMPACT_ATOMS: atom_id res chain seq x y z
N MET A 1 -10.77 -13.09 -11.86
CA MET A 1 -12.12 -12.51 -12.14
C MET A 1 -12.75 -11.91 -10.87
N TRP A 2 -11.97 -11.20 -10.04
CA TRP A 2 -12.42 -10.70 -8.71
C TRP A 2 -13.06 -9.31 -8.74
N ALA A 3 -12.77 -8.49 -9.75
CA ALA A 3 -12.97 -7.04 -9.61
C ALA A 3 -13.87 -6.40 -10.70
N GLY A 4 -14.29 -7.17 -11.71
CA GLY A 4 -15.11 -6.67 -12.84
C GLY A 4 -16.59 -6.41 -12.53
N SER A 5 -17.19 -7.05 -11.52
CA SER A 5 -18.63 -6.86 -11.21
C SER A 5 -18.91 -5.63 -10.34
N MET A 6 -17.94 -5.15 -9.58
CA MET A 6 -18.09 -3.99 -8.68
C MET A 6 -17.96 -2.64 -9.40
N PHE A 7 -17.24 -2.63 -10.52
CA PHE A 7 -16.67 -1.42 -11.08
C PHE A 7 -17.65 -0.55 -11.87
N ALA A 8 -18.56 -1.16 -12.64
CA ALA A 8 -19.54 -0.42 -13.45
C ALA A 8 -20.48 0.42 -12.56
N LYS A 9 -20.99 -0.20 -11.48
CA LYS A 9 -21.84 0.50 -10.52
C LYS A 9 -21.06 1.59 -9.80
N GLN A 10 -19.88 1.26 -9.26
CA GLN A 10 -19.00 2.24 -8.61
C GLN A 10 -18.72 3.47 -9.49
N TRP A 11 -18.45 3.26 -10.78
CA TRP A 11 -18.17 4.35 -11.71
C TRP A 11 -19.36 5.29 -11.90
N GLU A 12 -20.57 4.73 -12.05
CA GLU A 12 -21.81 5.50 -12.14
C GLU A 12 -22.04 6.34 -10.88
N SER A 13 -21.84 5.76 -9.69
CA SER A 13 -22.00 6.42 -8.38
C SER A 13 -21.03 7.59 -8.14
N LEU A 14 -19.87 7.55 -8.80
CA LEU A 14 -18.80 8.53 -8.61
C LEU A 14 -18.96 9.77 -9.50
N GLN A 15 -19.82 9.75 -10.52
CA GLN A 15 -20.02 10.89 -11.44
C GLN A 15 -20.56 12.16 -10.73
N ASP A 16 -21.28 12.00 -9.62
CA ASP A 16 -21.95 13.10 -8.91
C ASP A 16 -21.16 13.60 -7.68
N GLN A 17 -19.86 13.31 -7.62
CA GLN A 17 -19.00 13.64 -6.47
C GLN A 17 -17.81 14.53 -6.89
N SER A 18 -17.77 15.77 -6.40
CA SER A 18 -16.65 16.71 -6.65
C SER A 18 -15.77 16.84 -5.42
N LEU A 19 -14.71 16.03 -5.33
CA LEU A 19 -13.74 16.06 -4.22
C LEU A 19 -12.33 16.52 -4.64
N PHE A 20 -12.06 16.60 -5.94
CA PHE A 20 -10.73 16.82 -6.54
C PHE A 20 -10.71 18.05 -7.46
N LEU A 21 -9.51 18.50 -7.86
CA LEU A 21 -9.36 19.64 -8.77
C LEU A 21 -9.76 19.25 -10.21
N GLU A 22 -10.33 20.18 -10.97
CA GLU A 22 -10.80 19.91 -12.35
C GLU A 22 -9.67 19.85 -13.40
N ASP A 23 -8.45 20.33 -13.07
CA ASP A 23 -7.31 20.42 -13.99
C ASP A 23 -6.30 19.27 -13.80
N GLU A 24 -6.50 18.20 -14.55
CA GLU A 24 -5.68 16.97 -14.53
C GLU A 24 -4.20 17.21 -14.88
N ARG A 25 -3.86 18.33 -15.55
CA ARG A 25 -2.48 18.65 -15.94
C ARG A 25 -1.57 18.96 -14.75
N LEU A 26 -2.14 19.19 -13.57
CA LEU A 26 -1.40 19.34 -12.31
C LEU A 26 -1.00 17.99 -11.69
N SER A 27 -1.41 16.88 -12.29
CA SER A 27 -1.04 15.50 -11.89
C SER A 27 0.08 14.91 -12.75
N SER A 28 0.67 15.69 -13.68
CA SER A 28 1.78 15.23 -14.52
C SER A 28 3.08 15.13 -13.70
N GLY A 29 3.64 13.92 -13.59
CA GLY A 29 4.78 13.61 -12.70
C GLY A 29 4.38 12.74 -11.51
N PHE A 30 3.09 12.43 -11.38
CA PHE A 30 2.63 11.25 -10.66
C PHE A 30 2.44 10.16 -11.70
N ILE A 31 2.71 8.91 -11.34
CA ILE A 31 2.21 7.75 -12.10
C ILE A 31 0.75 8.05 -12.46
N ASP A 32 0.43 8.00 -13.75
CA ASP A 32 -0.95 8.09 -14.22
C ASP A 32 -1.72 7.02 -13.43
N TYR A 33 -2.61 7.42 -12.52
CA TYR A 33 -3.55 6.51 -11.85
C TYR A 33 -4.92 6.61 -12.55
N PRO A 34 -5.10 6.09 -13.78
CA PRO A 34 -6.37 5.52 -14.18
C PRO A 34 -6.39 4.07 -13.67
N ARG A 35 -7.26 3.81 -12.71
CA ARG A 35 -7.85 2.50 -12.37
C ARG A 35 -7.34 1.26 -13.11
N ASP A 36 -7.06 0.21 -12.34
CA ASP A 36 -7.12 -1.15 -12.85
C ASP A 36 -8.21 -1.99 -12.19
N VAL A 37 -9.36 -2.01 -12.89
CA VAL A 37 -9.91 -3.26 -13.43
C VAL A 37 -10.61 -2.95 -14.76
N ASP A 38 -9.84 -2.79 -15.84
CA ASP A 38 -10.15 -3.53 -17.07
C ASP A 38 -8.92 -3.57 -17.99
N GLU A 39 -8.35 -4.76 -18.12
CA GLU A 39 -7.47 -5.17 -19.21
C GLU A 39 -8.23 -5.12 -20.56
N SER A 40 -8.55 -3.94 -21.07
CA SER A 40 -9.13 -3.83 -22.42
C SER A 40 -8.64 -2.66 -23.27
N GLY A 41 -7.76 -1.80 -22.74
CA GLY A 41 -7.06 -0.82 -23.56
C GLY A 41 -7.96 0.30 -24.12
N GLU A 42 -8.91 0.80 -23.32
CA GLU A 42 -9.61 2.05 -23.63
C GLU A 42 -9.06 3.23 -22.82
N GLU A 43 -8.93 4.39 -23.48
CA GLU A 43 -8.58 5.68 -22.86
C GLU A 43 -9.65 6.05 -21.81
N SER A 44 -9.33 5.93 -20.53
CA SER A 44 -10.33 6.12 -19.47
C SER A 44 -10.21 7.51 -18.82
N GLY A 45 -11.26 8.33 -18.99
CA GLY A 45 -11.40 9.67 -18.41
C GLY A 45 -11.88 9.66 -16.96
N LEU A 46 -11.12 9.02 -16.06
CA LEU A 46 -11.58 8.67 -14.72
C LEU A 46 -11.19 9.70 -13.66
N LYS A 47 -11.87 10.84 -13.69
CA LYS A 47 -11.69 12.00 -12.78
C LYS A 47 -12.08 11.79 -11.31
N TYR A 48 -12.66 10.64 -10.96
CA TYR A 48 -13.26 10.38 -9.64
C TYR A 48 -12.89 8.98 -9.14
N CYS A 49 -12.11 8.91 -8.06
CA CYS A 49 -11.58 7.65 -7.50
C CYS A 49 -11.90 7.44 -6.00
N ARG A 50 -12.68 8.32 -5.34
CA ARG A 50 -12.96 8.20 -3.89
C ARG A 50 -14.43 8.42 -3.54
N TRP A 51 -14.92 7.62 -2.59
CA TRP A 51 -16.30 7.66 -2.10
C TRP A 51 -16.45 8.63 -0.93
N ASP A 52 -17.35 9.62 -1.05
CA ASP A 52 -17.74 10.49 0.05
C ASP A 52 -18.80 9.86 0.96
N PHE A 53 -18.34 9.07 1.93
CA PHE A 53 -19.22 8.47 2.92
C PHE A 53 -19.84 9.47 3.91
N ARG A 54 -19.65 10.79 3.78
CA ARG A 54 -20.50 11.73 4.54
C ARG A 54 -21.92 11.77 3.98
N LYS A 55 -22.12 11.32 2.74
CA LYS A 55 -23.41 11.20 2.06
C LYS A 55 -24.04 9.83 2.35
N CYS A 56 -25.28 9.81 2.82
CA CYS A 56 -26.00 8.57 3.14
C CYS A 56 -26.20 7.66 1.92
N GLU A 57 -26.48 8.24 0.74
CA GLU A 57 -26.68 7.50 -0.51
C GLU A 57 -25.41 6.74 -0.91
N THR A 58 -24.27 7.42 -0.83
CA THR A 58 -22.94 6.86 -1.10
C THR A 58 -22.59 5.71 -0.14
N ARG A 59 -22.95 5.81 1.15
CA ARG A 59 -22.81 4.69 2.10
C ARG A 59 -23.68 3.50 1.71
N ALA A 60 -24.95 3.74 1.41
CA ALA A 60 -25.91 2.68 1.11
C ALA A 60 -25.50 1.90 -0.15
N GLU A 61 -25.12 2.61 -1.20
CA GLU A 61 -24.68 2.02 -2.46
C GLU A 61 -23.38 1.20 -2.30
N TYR A 62 -22.41 1.74 -1.54
CA TYR A 62 -21.19 1.00 -1.25
C TYR A 62 -21.44 -0.26 -0.42
N ALA A 63 -22.32 -0.19 0.59
CA ALA A 63 -22.68 -1.36 1.38
C ALA A 63 -23.37 -2.44 0.51
N GLU A 64 -24.25 -2.06 -0.42
CA GLU A 64 -24.85 -2.99 -1.38
C GLU A 64 -23.80 -3.64 -2.29
N LEU A 65 -22.80 -2.86 -2.71
CA LEU A 65 -21.68 -3.34 -3.52
C LEU A 65 -20.86 -4.39 -2.77
N ILE A 66 -20.49 -4.10 -1.52
CA ILE A 66 -19.76 -5.06 -0.67
C ILE A 66 -20.60 -6.31 -0.40
N ALA A 67 -21.90 -6.17 -0.11
CA ALA A 67 -22.76 -7.31 0.10
C ALA A 67 -22.91 -8.18 -1.17
N ALA A 68 -22.78 -7.60 -2.37
CA ALA A 68 -22.68 -8.38 -3.60
C ALA A 68 -21.32 -9.11 -3.69
N ALA A 69 -20.21 -8.40 -3.49
CA ALA A 69 -18.86 -8.98 -3.49
C ALA A 69 -18.71 -10.11 -2.46
N ALA A 70 -19.30 -9.96 -1.28
CA ALA A 70 -19.29 -10.94 -0.19
C ALA A 70 -19.90 -12.29 -0.58
N ARG A 71 -20.77 -12.32 -1.61
CA ARG A 71 -21.45 -13.52 -2.11
C ARG A 71 -20.76 -14.16 -3.30
N GLU A 72 -19.72 -13.53 -3.83
CA GLU A 72 -18.93 -14.09 -4.93
C GLU A 72 -18.05 -15.25 -4.44
N GLN A 73 -17.60 -16.10 -5.37
CA GLN A 73 -16.71 -17.23 -5.07
C GLN A 73 -15.24 -16.79 -5.02
N THR A 74 -14.97 -15.73 -4.27
CA THR A 74 -13.63 -15.18 -4.02
C THR A 74 -13.14 -15.61 -2.64
N ALA A 75 -11.85 -15.45 -2.38
CA ALA A 75 -11.27 -15.71 -1.05
C ALA A 75 -11.16 -14.43 -0.21
N GLY A 76 -11.21 -13.27 -0.87
CA GLY A 76 -11.09 -11.98 -0.23
C GLY A 76 -11.52 -10.84 -1.14
N VAL A 77 -11.48 -9.64 -0.58
CA VAL A 77 -11.80 -8.39 -1.28
C VAL A 77 -10.68 -7.40 -0.99
N PHE A 78 -10.11 -6.87 -2.07
CA PHE A 78 -9.05 -5.88 -2.02
C PHE A 78 -9.62 -4.46 -2.09
N PHE A 79 -9.21 -3.61 -1.15
CA PHE A 79 -9.59 -2.22 -1.04
C PHE A 79 -8.39 -1.37 -1.42
N ASP A 80 -8.32 -0.99 -2.70
CA ASP A 80 -7.21 -0.21 -3.19
C ASP A 80 -7.28 1.25 -2.71
N ASN A 81 -6.16 1.70 -2.16
CA ASN A 81 -5.89 3.06 -1.70
C ASN A 81 -7.10 3.71 -0.98
N ALA A 82 -7.73 2.92 -0.10
CA ALA A 82 -9.13 3.13 0.26
C ALA A 82 -9.30 4.37 1.16
N GLN A 83 -8.39 4.60 2.10
CA GLN A 83 -8.46 5.70 3.07
C GLN A 83 -7.62 6.94 2.71
N SER A 84 -7.32 7.17 1.42
CA SER A 84 -6.60 8.39 1.02
C SER A 84 -7.53 9.45 0.44
N VAL A 85 -7.60 10.59 1.10
CA VAL A 85 -7.71 11.87 0.39
C VAL A 85 -6.32 12.46 0.45
N PRO A 86 -5.72 12.91 -0.66
CA PRO A 86 -4.43 13.59 -0.60
C PRO A 86 -4.45 14.63 0.51
N CYS A 87 -3.70 14.34 1.57
CA CYS A 87 -3.57 15.20 2.73
C CYS A 87 -2.34 16.08 2.53
N ASP A 88 -2.26 16.69 1.36
CA ASP A 88 -1.12 17.50 1.02
C ASP A 88 -1.30 18.88 1.67
N ASN A 89 -0.29 19.31 2.41
CA ASN A 89 -0.31 20.61 3.08
C ASN A 89 -0.35 21.80 2.10
N GLN A 90 -0.10 21.56 0.80
CA GLN A 90 -0.08 22.56 -0.26
C GLN A 90 -1.47 22.76 -0.91
N ASN A 91 -2.43 21.86 -0.66
CA ASN A 91 -3.76 21.79 -1.29
C ASN A 91 -3.70 21.70 -2.83
N GLU A 92 -2.65 21.08 -3.36
CA GLU A 92 -2.45 20.83 -4.78
C GLU A 92 -3.33 19.69 -5.30
N LEU A 93 -3.75 18.77 -4.43
CA LEU A 93 -4.53 17.59 -4.83
C LEU A 93 -5.96 17.61 -4.28
N SER A 94 -6.21 18.33 -3.18
CA SER A 94 -7.56 18.47 -2.61
C SER A 94 -7.80 19.86 -2.02
N TYR A 95 -8.95 20.47 -2.35
CA TYR A 95 -9.42 21.74 -1.78
C TYR A 95 -10.08 21.61 -0.39
N MET A 96 -10.14 20.40 0.19
CA MET A 96 -10.79 20.21 1.49
C MET A 96 -10.04 20.93 2.62
N SER A 97 -10.77 21.59 3.51
CA SER A 97 -10.19 22.05 4.78
C SER A 97 -9.76 20.84 5.62
N ARG A 98 -8.86 21.06 6.58
CA ARG A 98 -8.42 20.00 7.50
C ARG A 98 -9.58 19.36 8.26
N GLU A 99 -10.57 20.15 8.68
CA GLU A 99 -11.77 19.64 9.35
C GLU A 99 -12.65 18.82 8.40
N ALA A 100 -12.77 19.25 7.14
CA ALA A 100 -13.51 18.51 6.12
C ALA A 100 -12.84 17.19 5.76
N ARG A 101 -11.49 17.15 5.72
CA ARG A 101 -10.70 15.92 5.56
C ARG A 101 -10.88 14.98 6.74
N ALA A 102 -10.83 15.49 7.97
CA ALA A 102 -11.06 14.68 9.17
C ALA A 102 -12.45 14.04 9.14
N ALA A 103 -13.50 14.81 8.86
CA ALA A 103 -14.86 14.28 8.74
C ALA A 103 -15.01 13.26 7.60
N PHE A 104 -14.26 13.42 6.52
CA PHE A 104 -14.25 12.47 5.40
C PHE A 104 -13.58 11.15 5.81
N MET A 105 -12.37 11.20 6.37
CA MET A 105 -11.63 10.02 6.84
C MET A 105 -12.40 9.27 7.94
N GLN A 106 -13.01 9.97 8.90
CA GLN A 106 -13.88 9.35 9.91
C GLN A 106 -15.05 8.59 9.29
N ALA A 107 -15.68 9.16 8.26
CA ALA A 107 -16.76 8.49 7.56
C ALA A 107 -16.28 7.24 6.81
N GLN A 108 -15.08 7.27 6.23
CA GLN A 108 -14.44 6.08 5.64
C GLN A 108 -14.15 5.02 6.68
N THR A 109 -13.54 5.39 7.80
CA THR A 109 -13.22 4.49 8.91
C THR A 109 -14.46 3.77 9.42
N GLN A 110 -15.57 4.50 9.62
CA GLN A 110 -16.85 3.90 10.03
C GLN A 110 -17.36 2.86 9.03
N VAL A 111 -17.36 3.21 7.74
CA VAL A 111 -17.81 2.30 6.69
C VAL A 111 -16.89 1.09 6.56
N TYR A 112 -15.57 1.24 6.70
CA TYR A 112 -14.63 0.12 6.65
C TYR A 112 -14.84 -0.89 7.78
N ALA A 113 -15.11 -0.43 9.01
CA ALA A 113 -15.45 -1.34 10.10
C ALA A 113 -16.73 -2.15 9.79
N GLU A 114 -17.76 -1.50 9.24
CA GLU A 114 -19.01 -2.16 8.84
C GLU A 114 -18.78 -3.17 7.71
N VAL A 115 -18.11 -2.76 6.63
CA VAL A 115 -17.93 -3.60 5.44
C VAL A 115 -16.94 -4.74 5.65
N PHE A 116 -15.89 -4.55 6.45
CA PHE A 116 -14.95 -5.63 6.76
C PHE A 116 -15.62 -6.67 7.66
N SER A 117 -16.46 -6.24 8.61
CA SER A 117 -17.28 -7.16 9.40
C SER A 117 -18.20 -7.99 8.52
N GLU A 118 -18.88 -7.36 7.54
CA GLU A 118 -19.74 -8.08 6.59
C GLU A 118 -18.94 -9.11 5.77
N LEU A 119 -17.78 -8.74 5.25
CA LEU A 119 -16.92 -9.65 4.50
C LEU A 119 -16.48 -10.86 5.34
N VAL A 120 -15.97 -10.62 6.55
CA VAL A 120 -15.53 -11.69 7.47
C VAL A 120 -16.68 -12.62 7.83
N ASN A 121 -17.88 -12.09 8.09
CA ASN A 121 -19.08 -12.88 8.37
C ASN A 121 -19.50 -13.78 7.18
N ASN A 122 -19.09 -13.42 5.96
CA ASN A 122 -19.32 -14.19 4.74
C ASN A 122 -18.08 -15.01 4.31
N ASN A 123 -17.09 -15.18 5.19
CA ASN A 123 -15.83 -15.89 4.93
C ASN A 123 -14.98 -15.29 3.79
N GLN A 124 -15.10 -13.99 3.55
CA GLN A 124 -14.20 -13.23 2.70
C GLN A 124 -13.14 -12.54 3.55
N TYR A 125 -11.88 -12.57 3.09
CA TYR A 125 -10.76 -11.90 3.76
C TYR A 125 -10.54 -10.48 3.23
N PRO A 126 -10.72 -9.42 4.04
CA PRO A 126 -10.45 -8.05 3.61
C PRO A 126 -8.95 -7.78 3.50
N ILE A 127 -8.54 -7.08 2.45
CA ILE A 127 -7.17 -6.60 2.24
C ILE A 127 -7.24 -5.09 2.02
N LEU A 128 -6.55 -4.30 2.86
CA LEU A 128 -6.62 -2.85 2.85
C LEU A 128 -5.31 -2.23 2.38
N SER A 129 -5.35 -1.50 1.26
CA SER A 129 -4.28 -0.60 0.85
C SER A 129 -4.61 0.83 1.27
N THR A 130 -3.68 1.50 1.96
CA THR A 130 -3.69 2.94 2.19
C THR A 130 -2.27 3.38 2.50
N THR A 131 -1.97 4.62 2.21
CA THR A 131 -0.66 5.24 2.37
C THR A 131 -0.53 6.09 3.64
N ASN A 132 -1.59 6.13 4.46
CA ASN A 132 -1.61 6.82 5.74
C ASN A 132 -0.82 6.03 6.78
N GLY A 133 0.14 6.69 7.42
CA GLY A 133 0.96 6.05 8.46
C GLY A 133 0.53 6.41 9.88
N PHE A 134 1.15 5.78 10.86
CA PHE A 134 0.99 6.17 12.27
C PHE A 134 1.36 7.64 12.48
N SER A 135 0.68 8.31 13.41
CA SER A 135 0.81 9.75 13.65
C SER A 135 2.24 10.22 13.96
N ASP A 136 3.05 9.40 14.64
CA ASP A 136 4.45 9.67 14.96
C ASP A 136 5.44 9.27 13.86
N ILE A 137 4.99 8.49 12.86
CA ILE A 137 5.77 8.10 11.68
C ILE A 137 5.53 9.07 10.52
N GLY A 138 4.28 9.54 10.36
CA GLY A 138 3.82 10.37 9.25
C GLY A 138 3.43 9.55 8.02
N GLY A 139 3.08 10.24 6.93
CA GLY A 139 2.68 9.61 5.67
C GLY A 139 3.76 8.71 5.06
N LEU A 140 3.32 7.62 4.42
CA LEU A 140 4.16 6.61 3.78
C LEU A 140 4.50 6.98 2.32
N VAL A 141 3.89 8.06 1.83
CA VAL A 141 4.15 8.69 0.52
C VAL A 141 4.27 10.20 0.68
N PRO A 142 4.98 10.91 -0.23
CA PRO A 142 5.24 12.35 -0.10
C PRO A 142 4.00 13.24 -0.01
N TRP A 143 2.86 12.81 -0.57
CA TRP A 143 1.61 13.59 -0.69
C TRP A 143 0.58 13.32 0.42
N GLU A 144 0.94 12.56 1.46
CA GLU A 144 0.10 12.31 2.64
C GLU A 144 0.76 12.78 3.94
N ASN A 145 1.48 13.90 3.84
CA ASN A 145 2.30 14.43 4.92
C ASN A 145 1.51 15.23 5.98
N ASP A 146 0.24 15.56 5.75
CA ASP A 146 -0.60 16.36 6.67
C ASP A 146 -2.00 15.75 6.89
N CYS A 147 -2.07 14.42 6.98
CA CYS A 147 -3.34 13.76 7.31
C CYS A 147 -3.83 14.13 8.72
N PRO A 148 -5.12 14.49 8.89
CA PRO A 148 -5.66 14.87 10.19
C PRO A 148 -5.77 13.71 11.18
N GLU A 149 -5.83 12.48 10.67
CA GLU A 149 -5.91 11.25 11.47
C GLU A 149 -4.79 10.32 11.03
N GLY A 150 -4.02 9.80 11.99
CA GLY A 150 -3.04 8.75 11.73
C GLY A 150 -3.71 7.38 11.67
N GLU A 151 -2.93 6.39 11.26
CA GLU A 151 -3.35 5.00 11.14
C GLU A 151 -3.95 4.42 12.44
N GLU A 152 -3.58 4.94 13.62
CA GLU A 152 -4.11 4.49 14.91
C GLU A 152 -5.65 4.49 14.95
N VAL A 153 -6.28 5.49 14.35
CA VAL A 153 -7.75 5.65 14.35
C VAL A 153 -8.41 4.55 13.51
N LEU A 154 -7.82 4.22 12.37
CA LEU A 154 -8.29 3.13 11.52
C LEU A 154 -8.16 1.79 12.25
N LEU A 155 -7.00 1.53 12.86
CA LEU A 155 -6.75 0.26 13.55
C LEU A 155 -7.61 0.08 14.79
N GLU A 156 -7.93 1.16 15.51
CA GLU A 156 -8.89 1.12 16.62
C GLU A 156 -10.29 0.75 16.13
N ALA A 157 -10.73 1.32 15.00
CA ALA A 157 -12.04 1.01 14.43
C ALA A 157 -12.15 -0.42 13.88
N LEU A 158 -11.04 -0.99 13.43
CA LEU A 158 -10.96 -2.37 12.92
C LEU A 158 -10.57 -3.40 13.99
N GLU A 159 -10.49 -3.01 15.27
CA GLU A 159 -10.08 -3.90 16.34
C GLU A 159 -10.96 -5.16 16.39
N GLY A 160 -10.31 -6.33 16.36
CA GLY A 160 -10.99 -7.63 16.38
C GLY A 160 -11.53 -8.13 15.04
N ILE A 161 -11.41 -7.35 13.97
CA ILE A 161 -11.76 -7.77 12.60
C ILE A 161 -10.48 -8.27 11.90
N PRO A 162 -10.41 -9.53 11.44
CA PRO A 162 -9.27 -10.02 10.67
C PRO A 162 -9.18 -9.34 9.30
N PHE A 163 -8.00 -8.84 8.95
CA PHE A 163 -7.69 -8.27 7.63
C PHE A 163 -6.17 -8.28 7.39
N ALA A 164 -5.73 -8.04 6.15
CA ALA A 164 -4.32 -7.76 5.83
C ALA A 164 -4.13 -6.31 5.35
N ARG A 165 -2.90 -5.82 5.52
CA ARG A 165 -2.43 -4.54 4.99
C ARG A 165 -1.70 -4.75 3.70
N ASN A 166 -2.08 -4.05 2.64
CA ASN A 166 -1.35 -4.06 1.39
C ASN A 166 -0.49 -2.81 1.26
N ASN A 167 0.80 -3.00 1.01
CA ASN A 167 1.76 -1.94 0.72
C ASN A 167 2.24 -2.11 -0.72
N GLU A 168 1.60 -1.41 -1.65
CA GLU A 168 1.75 -1.58 -3.10
C GLU A 168 3.10 -1.08 -3.66
N PHE A 169 3.63 -0.02 -3.06
CA PHE A 169 4.90 0.61 -3.44
C PHE A 169 5.95 0.37 -2.36
N TRP A 170 6.16 -0.90 -2.04
CA TRP A 170 7.12 -1.30 -1.01
C TRP A 170 8.55 -1.03 -1.47
N MET A 171 9.26 -0.18 -0.73
CA MET A 171 10.70 0.06 -0.95
C MET A 171 11.05 0.49 -2.38
N TRP A 172 10.09 1.11 -3.08
CA TRP A 172 10.22 1.72 -4.41
C TRP A 172 11.11 2.98 -4.43
N ASN A 173 11.66 3.36 -3.26
CA ASN A 173 12.52 4.51 -3.03
C ASN A 173 13.54 4.16 -1.93
N LEU A 174 14.48 5.08 -1.68
CA LEU A 174 15.39 5.02 -0.52
C LEU A 174 15.14 6.19 0.44
N GLY A 175 15.93 6.26 1.51
CA GLY A 175 15.92 7.32 2.50
C GLY A 175 14.73 7.29 3.45
N GLU A 176 14.25 8.47 3.81
CA GLU A 176 13.26 8.64 4.89
C GLU A 176 11.91 8.02 4.57
N THR A 177 11.42 8.09 3.32
CA THR A 177 10.15 7.47 2.93
C THR A 177 10.21 5.94 3.08
N ALA A 178 11.32 5.31 2.67
CA ALA A 178 11.52 3.87 2.84
C ALA A 178 11.63 3.49 4.33
N ALA A 179 12.32 4.30 5.12
CA ALA A 179 12.42 4.10 6.56
C ALA A 179 11.06 4.24 7.27
N ARG A 180 10.18 5.13 6.80
CA ARG A 180 8.80 5.24 7.31
C ARG A 180 7.97 4.02 6.97
N GLN A 181 8.02 3.55 5.72
CA GLN A 181 7.36 2.30 5.31
C GLN A 181 7.79 1.13 6.20
N MET A 182 9.10 0.97 6.44
CA MET A 182 9.64 -0.05 7.35
C MET A 182 9.07 0.08 8.77
N ARG A 183 9.13 1.27 9.37
CA ARG A 183 8.61 1.49 10.74
C ARG A 183 7.11 1.22 10.83
N ASN A 184 6.36 1.61 9.80
CA ASN A 184 4.92 1.41 9.73
C ASN A 184 4.58 -0.08 9.70
N SER A 185 5.17 -0.82 8.77
CA SER A 185 4.91 -2.26 8.60
C SER A 185 5.36 -3.10 9.80
N ILE A 186 6.47 -2.73 10.46
CA ILE A 186 6.87 -3.36 11.72
C ILE A 186 5.77 -3.17 12.78
N ARG A 187 5.23 -1.96 12.91
CA ARG A 187 4.20 -1.66 13.90
C ARG A 187 2.84 -2.30 13.58
N GLU A 188 2.49 -2.42 12.30
CA GLU A 188 1.32 -3.20 11.85
C GLU A 188 1.46 -4.67 12.25
N THR A 189 2.61 -5.29 11.98
CA THR A 189 2.85 -6.71 12.27
C THR A 189 3.00 -7.02 13.76
N GLU A 190 3.54 -6.09 14.56
CA GLU A 190 3.55 -6.16 16.03
C GLU A 190 2.12 -6.17 16.62
N ARG A 191 1.16 -5.58 15.92
CA ARG A 191 -0.28 -5.63 16.26
C ARG A 191 -0.98 -6.89 15.73
N GLY A 192 -0.24 -7.81 15.10
CA GLY A 192 -0.76 -9.05 14.55
C GLY A 192 -1.45 -8.89 13.19
N ILE A 193 -1.23 -7.76 12.51
CA ILE A 193 -1.81 -7.50 11.19
C ILE A 193 -0.80 -7.95 10.13
N PRO A 194 -1.11 -8.97 9.30
CA PRO A 194 -0.21 -9.40 8.24
C PRO A 194 -0.05 -8.30 7.18
N ILE A 195 1.17 -8.17 6.66
CA ILE A 195 1.49 -7.28 5.55
C ILE A 195 1.61 -8.08 4.27
N ILE A 196 0.96 -7.61 3.23
CA ILE A 196 1.16 -8.01 1.84
C ILE A 196 1.92 -6.85 1.23
N VAL A 197 3.13 -7.10 0.74
CA VAL A 197 3.95 -6.05 0.16
C VAL A 197 4.22 -6.39 -1.30
N HIS A 198 4.13 -5.39 -2.16
CA HIS A 198 4.51 -5.51 -3.55
C HIS A 198 5.67 -4.55 -3.82
N MET A 199 6.78 -5.08 -4.35
CA MET A 199 7.95 -4.29 -4.69
C MET A 199 8.01 -4.03 -6.21
N PRO A 200 7.75 -2.79 -6.65
CA PRO A 200 7.82 -2.42 -8.06
C PRO A 200 9.25 -2.12 -8.50
N TYR A 201 9.75 -2.82 -9.53
CA TYR A 201 11.06 -2.57 -10.15
C TYR A 201 10.94 -1.74 -11.43
N PHE A 202 11.67 -0.63 -11.48
CA PHE A 202 11.72 0.29 -12.63
C PHE A 202 13.08 0.21 -13.34
N PRO A 203 13.27 -0.69 -14.33
CA PRO A 203 14.57 -0.93 -14.95
C PRO A 203 15.22 0.31 -15.58
N ASN A 204 14.43 1.19 -16.20
CA ASN A 204 14.93 2.41 -16.84
C ASN A 204 15.35 3.48 -15.83
N ASP A 205 14.89 3.37 -14.58
CA ASP A 205 15.15 4.31 -13.50
C ASP A 205 16.15 3.73 -12.48
N GLY A 206 16.80 2.61 -12.82
CA GLY A 206 17.78 1.96 -11.94
C GLY A 206 17.18 1.25 -10.73
N GLY A 207 15.88 0.93 -10.77
CA GLY A 207 15.18 0.08 -9.82
C GLY A 207 14.05 0.78 -9.07
N CYS A 208 14.28 2.00 -8.59
CA CYS A 208 13.29 2.83 -7.89
C CYS A 208 12.50 3.68 -8.89
N LEU A 209 11.26 4.06 -8.56
CA LEU A 209 10.58 5.08 -9.36
C LEU A 209 11.38 6.38 -9.30
N GLU A 210 11.67 6.99 -10.46
CA GLU A 210 12.38 8.27 -10.57
C GLU A 210 13.81 8.27 -10.00
N GLY A 211 14.40 7.08 -9.77
CA GLY A 211 15.79 6.91 -9.34
C GLY A 211 15.95 6.64 -7.84
N CYS A 212 16.90 5.77 -7.50
CA CYS A 212 17.19 5.44 -6.09
C CYS A 212 18.17 6.46 -5.49
N LEU A 213 17.66 7.56 -4.95
CA LEU A 213 18.47 8.57 -4.28
C LEU A 213 18.82 8.16 -2.84
N THR A 214 20.11 8.00 -2.57
CA THR A 214 20.63 7.79 -1.22
C THR A 214 20.56 9.09 -0.39
N LEU A 215 20.74 9.00 0.93
CA LEU A 215 20.61 10.16 1.82
C LEU A 215 21.62 11.29 1.58
N ASP A 216 22.78 11.00 0.99
CA ASP A 216 23.77 12.02 0.62
C ASP A 216 23.49 12.66 -0.75
N GLY A 217 22.45 12.20 -1.44
CA GLY A 217 22.03 12.67 -2.76
C GLY A 217 22.70 11.94 -3.92
N GLU A 218 23.51 10.90 -3.67
CA GLU A 218 24.03 10.05 -4.73
C GLU A 218 22.95 9.10 -5.26
N GLU A 219 22.94 8.92 -6.59
CA GLU A 219 22.05 7.98 -7.26
C GLU A 219 22.64 6.57 -7.22
N LYS A 220 21.84 5.62 -6.76
CA LYS A 220 22.15 4.18 -6.79
C LYS A 220 21.39 3.52 -7.94
N THR A 221 22.05 2.65 -8.67
CA THR A 221 21.41 1.80 -9.68
C THR A 221 21.49 0.35 -9.22
N TYR A 222 20.35 -0.33 -9.19
CA TYR A 222 20.26 -1.75 -8.92
C TYR A 222 20.16 -2.56 -10.20
N ALA A 223 20.77 -3.74 -10.20
CA ALA A 223 20.29 -4.82 -11.05
C ALA A 223 18.98 -5.39 -10.48
N GLN A 224 18.12 -5.95 -11.34
CA GLN A 224 16.84 -6.53 -10.91
C GLN A 224 16.97 -7.53 -9.75
N ASP A 225 17.93 -8.45 -9.83
CA ASP A 225 18.18 -9.43 -8.77
C ASP A 225 18.63 -8.78 -7.46
N GLU A 226 19.44 -7.72 -7.53
CA GLU A 226 19.90 -6.98 -6.35
C GLU A 226 18.73 -6.20 -5.71
N PHE A 227 17.86 -5.60 -6.53
CA PHE A 227 16.69 -4.88 -6.05
C PHE A 227 15.68 -5.82 -5.39
N LEU A 228 15.42 -6.96 -6.03
CA LEU A 228 14.59 -8.03 -5.49
C LEU A 228 15.10 -8.49 -4.11
N GLU A 229 16.40 -8.76 -3.98
CA GLU A 229 16.99 -9.17 -2.70
C GLU A 229 16.94 -8.06 -1.64
N PHE A 230 17.10 -6.79 -2.03
CA PHE A 230 16.89 -5.63 -1.15
C PHE A 230 15.45 -5.60 -0.61
N GLY A 231 14.45 -5.77 -1.48
CA GLY A 231 13.04 -5.84 -1.08
C GLY A 231 12.72 -7.03 -0.20
N MET A 232 13.26 -8.22 -0.51
CA MET A 232 13.13 -9.41 0.31
C MET A 232 13.73 -9.19 1.70
N ALA A 233 14.90 -8.57 1.80
CA ALA A 233 15.53 -8.25 3.09
C ALA A 233 14.65 -7.31 3.91
N ALA A 234 14.12 -6.25 3.30
CA ALA A 234 13.18 -5.33 3.94
C ALA A 234 11.91 -6.06 4.42
N PHE A 235 11.31 -6.89 3.57
CA PHE A 235 10.13 -7.69 3.90
C PHE A 235 10.40 -8.64 5.06
N LEU A 236 11.48 -9.42 5.01
CA LEU A 236 11.84 -10.35 6.07
C LEU A 236 12.04 -9.63 7.41
N VAL A 237 12.61 -8.43 7.39
CA VAL A 237 12.73 -7.61 8.60
C VAL A 237 11.36 -7.18 9.11
N ALA A 238 10.44 -6.77 8.25
CA ALA A 238 9.13 -6.25 8.66
C ALA A 238 8.04 -7.31 8.88
N MET A 239 8.16 -8.52 8.35
CA MET A 239 7.02 -9.45 8.21
C MET A 239 6.46 -10.01 9.54
N GLY A 240 5.16 -10.25 9.56
CA GLY A 240 4.45 -11.01 10.59
C GLY A 240 3.92 -12.35 10.05
N PRO A 241 3.37 -13.22 10.91
CA PRO A 241 2.67 -14.42 10.46
C PRO A 241 1.59 -14.10 9.41
N GLY A 242 1.55 -14.83 8.31
CA GLY A 242 0.58 -14.63 7.22
C GLY A 242 0.92 -13.49 6.26
N SER A 243 2.09 -12.85 6.40
CA SER A 243 2.56 -11.83 5.47
C SER A 243 3.03 -12.44 4.15
N TYR A 244 2.98 -11.65 3.07
CA TYR A 244 3.33 -12.09 1.71
C TYR A 244 4.14 -11.03 0.96
N PHE A 245 5.01 -11.46 0.05
CA PHE A 245 5.89 -10.60 -0.75
C PHE A 245 5.66 -10.88 -2.24
N GLY A 246 5.45 -9.82 -3.00
CA GLY A 246 5.38 -9.80 -4.45
C GLY A 246 6.42 -8.86 -5.04
N PHE A 247 6.74 -9.08 -6.31
CA PHE A 247 7.70 -8.29 -7.05
C PHE A 247 7.35 -8.31 -8.54
N SER A 248 7.45 -7.17 -9.19
CA SER A 248 7.19 -7.07 -10.63
C SER A 248 8.09 -6.06 -11.31
N ASP A 249 8.28 -6.24 -12.62
CA ASP A 249 8.97 -5.29 -13.49
C ASP A 249 7.94 -4.31 -14.07
N MET A 250 7.81 -3.14 -13.44
CA MET A 250 6.77 -2.14 -13.76
C MET A 250 6.81 -1.62 -15.20
N GLN A 251 7.95 -1.71 -15.88
CA GLN A 251 8.11 -1.13 -17.22
C GLN A 251 8.05 -2.18 -18.34
N ASN A 252 8.23 -3.45 -18.01
CA ASN A 252 8.14 -4.55 -18.97
C ASN A 252 6.91 -5.43 -18.75
N ASP A 253 6.15 -5.22 -17.67
CA ASP A 253 4.89 -5.91 -17.45
C ASP A 253 3.80 -5.37 -18.40
N PRO A 254 3.19 -6.23 -19.23
CA PRO A 254 2.14 -5.82 -20.17
C PRO A 254 0.85 -5.35 -19.48
N GLU A 255 0.64 -5.69 -18.22
CA GLU A 255 -0.54 -5.35 -17.42
C GLU A 255 -0.26 -4.20 -16.44
N GLY A 256 0.83 -3.45 -16.64
CA GLY A 256 1.17 -2.31 -15.78
C GLY A 256 1.79 -2.67 -14.44
N ALA A 257 1.88 -3.98 -14.14
CA ALA A 257 2.49 -4.58 -12.95
C ALA A 257 1.90 -4.12 -11.59
N GLY A 258 2.04 -4.98 -10.58
CA GLY A 258 1.64 -4.70 -9.20
C GLY A 258 0.36 -5.38 -8.70
N TRP A 259 -0.49 -5.87 -9.60
CA TRP A 259 -1.83 -6.33 -9.23
C TRP A 259 -2.24 -7.70 -9.74
N PHE A 260 -1.54 -8.18 -10.76
CA PHE A 260 -1.91 -9.38 -11.50
C PHE A 260 -1.05 -10.55 -11.09
N ASP A 261 -1.49 -11.77 -11.42
CA ASP A 261 -0.84 -13.01 -10.99
C ASP A 261 0.67 -13.01 -11.33
N VAL A 262 1.06 -12.37 -12.44
CA VAL A 262 2.46 -12.21 -12.90
C VAL A 262 3.36 -11.42 -11.92
N SER A 263 2.77 -10.56 -11.09
CA SER A 263 3.48 -9.77 -10.06
C SER A 263 3.72 -10.55 -8.76
N TRP A 264 3.20 -11.77 -8.67
CA TRP A 264 3.31 -12.66 -7.50
C TRP A 264 4.07 -13.94 -7.83
N ASP A 265 4.90 -13.87 -8.88
CA ASP A 265 5.68 -14.99 -9.36
C ASP A 265 6.70 -15.49 -8.33
N TYR A 266 7.01 -16.76 -8.46
CA TYR A 266 8.04 -17.37 -7.64
C TYR A 266 9.44 -16.95 -8.10
N HIS A 267 10.26 -16.44 -7.18
CA HIS A 267 11.64 -16.09 -7.44
C HIS A 267 12.63 -17.12 -6.84
N PRO A 268 13.61 -17.64 -7.59
CA PRO A 268 14.61 -18.59 -7.09
C PRO A 268 15.44 -18.09 -5.90
N GLN A 269 15.50 -16.78 -5.70
CA GLN A 269 16.05 -16.11 -4.51
C GLN A 269 15.45 -16.67 -3.22
N PHE A 270 14.16 -17.01 -3.21
CA PHE A 270 13.46 -17.56 -2.04
C PHE A 270 14.08 -18.89 -1.55
N ASP A 271 14.51 -19.78 -2.45
CA ASP A 271 15.13 -21.07 -2.08
C ASP A 271 16.46 -20.90 -1.36
N ARG A 272 17.16 -19.78 -1.60
CA ARG A 272 18.49 -19.52 -1.03
C ARG A 272 18.43 -18.91 0.36
N ILE A 273 17.29 -18.34 0.75
CA ILE A 273 17.12 -17.64 2.02
C ILE A 273 16.52 -18.61 3.04
N VAL A 274 17.36 -19.17 3.91
CA VAL A 274 16.94 -20.15 4.91
C VAL A 274 17.10 -19.55 6.31
N THR A 275 16.11 -18.77 6.74
CA THR A 275 16.18 -18.02 8.01
C THR A 275 15.68 -18.81 9.22
N GLY A 276 14.66 -19.66 9.07
CA GLY A 276 13.93 -20.23 10.21
C GLY A 276 12.97 -19.23 10.85
N ASN A 277 12.57 -19.43 12.11
CA ASN A 277 11.67 -18.49 12.79
C ASN A 277 12.41 -17.19 13.20
N PRO A 278 11.72 -16.05 13.23
CA PRO A 278 12.26 -14.82 13.79
C PRO A 278 12.49 -14.95 15.30
N VAL A 279 13.54 -14.32 15.81
CA VAL A 279 13.99 -14.35 17.20
C VAL A 279 14.03 -12.94 17.75
N GLY A 280 13.14 -12.63 18.71
CA GLY A 280 13.07 -11.33 19.36
C GLY A 280 12.48 -10.23 18.47
N GLU A 281 12.61 -8.99 18.95
CA GLU A 281 12.09 -7.79 18.29
C GLU A 281 13.03 -7.28 17.19
N VAL A 282 12.49 -6.50 16.26
CA VAL A 282 13.28 -5.81 15.23
C VAL A 282 14.11 -4.71 15.90
N GLN A 283 15.40 -4.66 15.56
CA GLN A 283 16.30 -3.63 16.04
C GLN A 283 16.39 -2.49 15.02
N VAL A 284 16.22 -1.26 15.49
CA VAL A 284 16.34 -0.05 14.68
C VAL A 284 17.59 0.72 15.12
N SER A 285 18.43 1.12 14.18
CA SER A 285 19.62 1.93 14.48
C SER A 285 19.25 3.31 15.02
N ASN A 286 20.19 3.97 15.70
CA ASN A 286 19.97 5.31 16.26
C ASN A 286 19.61 6.37 15.20
N SER A 287 20.03 6.18 13.94
CA SER A 287 19.65 7.06 12.83
C SER A 287 18.25 6.79 12.30
N GLY A 288 17.60 5.69 12.71
CA GLY A 288 16.30 5.27 12.20
C GLY A 288 16.32 4.69 10.79
N MET A 289 17.50 4.42 10.22
CA MET A 289 17.67 4.05 8.81
C MET A 289 18.02 2.58 8.59
N THR A 290 18.56 1.91 9.60
CA THR A 290 18.95 0.49 9.51
C THR A 290 18.04 -0.33 10.38
N PHE A 291 17.45 -1.35 9.80
CA PHE A 291 16.53 -2.27 10.46
C PHE A 291 17.15 -3.66 10.42
N THR A 292 17.14 -4.37 11.55
CA THR A 292 17.79 -5.68 11.68
C THR A 292 16.85 -6.63 12.39
N ARG A 293 16.69 -7.83 11.82
CA ARG A 293 15.92 -8.92 12.43
C ARG A 293 16.76 -10.16 12.56
N GLN A 294 16.73 -10.73 13.76
CA GLN A 294 17.36 -12.00 14.05
C GLN A 294 16.40 -13.13 13.72
N PHE A 295 16.94 -14.20 13.17
CA PHE A 295 16.26 -15.46 12.92
C PHE A 295 17.09 -16.62 13.49
N GLU A 296 16.49 -17.79 13.59
CA GLU A 296 17.16 -19.00 14.10
C GLU A 296 18.45 -19.34 13.33
N ASN A 297 18.46 -19.10 12.01
CA ASN A 297 19.56 -19.47 11.11
C ASN A 297 20.27 -18.26 10.49
N GLY A 298 20.19 -17.07 11.11
CA GLY A 298 20.98 -15.93 10.68
C GLY A 298 20.37 -14.58 11.00
N THR A 299 20.97 -13.54 10.45
CA THR A 299 20.53 -12.16 10.61
C THR A 299 20.18 -11.59 9.24
N VAL A 300 19.03 -10.93 9.16
CA VAL A 300 18.66 -10.12 8.00
C VAL A 300 18.67 -8.65 8.40
N TRP A 301 19.18 -7.79 7.54
CA TRP A 301 19.15 -6.35 7.76
C TRP A 301 18.98 -5.60 6.45
N VAL A 302 18.43 -4.39 6.55
CA VAL A 302 18.30 -3.44 5.44
C VAL A 302 18.67 -2.05 5.93
N ASN A 303 19.41 -1.30 5.11
CA ASN A 303 19.73 0.10 5.33
C ASN A 303 19.00 0.95 4.28
N CYS A 304 17.97 1.66 4.71
CA CYS A 304 17.21 2.56 3.85
C CYS A 304 18.04 3.76 3.38
N ALA A 305 19.13 4.11 4.09
CA ALA A 305 19.92 5.31 3.76
C ALA A 305 20.66 5.21 2.41
N ASP A 306 21.27 4.05 2.16
CA ASP A 306 22.13 3.78 1.00
C ASP A 306 21.65 2.56 0.20
N GLY A 307 20.57 1.91 0.66
CA GLY A 307 20.00 0.76 0.00
C GLY A 307 20.85 -0.51 0.11
N THR A 308 21.79 -0.56 1.06
CA THR A 308 22.52 -1.80 1.36
C THR A 308 21.68 -2.76 2.18
N TYR A 309 21.95 -4.06 2.06
CA TYR A 309 21.21 -5.10 2.77
C TYR A 309 22.10 -6.31 3.07
N GLY A 310 21.62 -7.18 3.95
CA GLY A 310 22.19 -8.49 4.20
C GLY A 310 21.10 -9.53 4.37
N LEU A 311 21.23 -10.64 3.65
CA LEU A 311 20.38 -11.83 3.77
C LEU A 311 21.16 -12.95 4.48
N ALA A 312 20.43 -13.81 5.19
CA ALA A 312 20.97 -15.06 5.72
C ALA A 312 20.94 -16.12 4.60
N LEU A 313 22.09 -16.28 3.93
CA LEU A 313 22.34 -17.26 2.86
C LEU A 313 23.04 -18.52 3.38
#